data_AF-A0AB35HEX1-F1
#
_entry.id   AF-A0AB35HEX1-F1
#
_cell.length_a   1.000
_cell.length_b   1.000
_cell.length_c   1.000
_cell.angle_alpha   90.00
_cell.angle_beta   90.00
_cell.angle_gamma   90.00
#
_symmetry.space_group_name_H-M   'P 1'
#
loop_
_entity.id
_entity.type
_entity.pdbx_description
1 polymer ?
#
loop_
_entity_poly.entity_id
_entity_poly.type
_entity_poly.pdbx_seq_one_letter_code
_entity_poly.pdbx_strand_id
1 'polypeptide(L)'
;DPECIGHFGLSTKFYTHFTSPIRRYPDLIVHRLIRAYLISGKLDEKTKEKWKALLPEIADHASKMERRAVEAERDTDELKKA
;
A
#
# COMPACT_ATOMS: atom_id res chain seq x y z
N ASP A 1 -0.18 -11.75 -8.83
CA ASP A 1 -1.09 -10.61 -8.59
C ASP A 1 -1.02 -10.21 -7.12
N PRO A 2 -1.31 -8.96 -6.75
CA PRO A 2 -1.45 -8.60 -5.34
C PRO A 2 -2.69 -9.32 -4.78
N GLU A 3 -2.46 -10.34 -3.96
CA GLU A 3 -3.51 -11.18 -3.40
C GLU A 3 -3.93 -10.71 -2.01
N CYS A 4 -5.26 -10.63 -1.79
CA CYS A 4 -5.80 -10.37 -0.46
C CYS A 4 -6.01 -11.70 0.27
N ILE A 5 -4.99 -12.13 1.01
CA ILE A 5 -5.03 -13.37 1.81
C ILE A 5 -5.67 -13.18 3.20
N GLY A 6 -6.13 -11.96 3.51
CA GLY A 6 -6.65 -11.57 4.82
C GLY A 6 -5.58 -11.05 5.78
N HIS A 7 -6.02 -10.53 6.93
CA HIS A 7 -5.15 -9.98 7.97
C HIS A 7 -5.32 -10.78 9.27
N PHE A 8 -4.41 -11.73 9.52
CA PHE A 8 -4.48 -12.65 10.65
C PHE A 8 -4.58 -11.93 12.01
N GLY A 9 -3.69 -10.97 12.28
CA GLY A 9 -3.67 -10.24 13.55
C GLY A 9 -4.90 -9.35 13.81
N LEU A 10 -5.73 -9.11 12.80
CA LEU A 10 -6.98 -8.35 12.94
C LEU A 10 -8.21 -9.25 12.78
N SER A 11 -8.02 -10.55 12.51
CA SER A 11 -9.09 -11.51 12.24
C SER A 11 -10.06 -11.04 11.13
N THR A 12 -9.57 -10.38 10.09
CA THR A 12 -10.39 -9.88 8.97
C THR A 12 -10.02 -10.51 7.63
N LYS A 13 -11.03 -10.74 6.79
CA LYS A 13 -10.87 -11.30 5.44
C LYS A 13 -10.34 -10.27 4.43
N PHE A 14 -10.72 -9.01 4.58
CA PHE A 14 -10.30 -7.92 3.70
C PHE A 14 -9.73 -6.79 4.53
N TYR A 15 -8.54 -6.32 4.15
CA TYR A 15 -7.87 -5.21 4.80
C TYR A 15 -6.94 -4.50 3.82
N THR A 16 -6.85 -3.17 3.93
CA THR A 16 -5.84 -2.35 3.27
C THR A 16 -5.66 -1.04 4.03
N HIS A 17 -4.50 -0.41 3.88
CA HIS A 17 -4.26 0.92 4.43
C HIS A 17 -4.94 2.00 3.59
N PHE A 18 -5.64 2.93 4.24
CA PHE A 18 -6.39 4.00 3.57
C PHE A 18 -6.32 5.37 4.27
N THR A 19 -6.17 5.40 5.59
CA THR A 19 -6.41 6.58 6.43
C THR A 19 -5.23 7.56 6.54
N SER A 20 -4.09 7.32 5.89
CA SER A 20 -2.89 8.17 6.03
C SER A 20 -2.13 8.42 4.71
N PRO A 21 -2.78 8.95 3.65
CA PRO A 21 -2.17 9.17 2.34
C PRO A 21 -1.01 10.17 2.33
N ILE A 22 -0.91 11.04 3.33
CA ILE A 22 0.20 12.02 3.46
C ILE A 22 1.53 11.32 3.80
N ARG A 23 1.49 10.21 4.55
CA ARG A 23 2.68 9.57 5.13
C ARG A 23 2.88 8.10 4.74
N ARG A 24 1.95 7.53 3.96
CA ARG A 24 2.03 6.15 3.45
C ARG A 24 1.60 6.11 2.00
N TYR A 25 2.49 5.65 1.14
CA TYR A 25 2.23 5.55 -0.29
C TYR A 25 1.10 4.56 -0.66
N PRO A 26 0.93 3.40 0.01
CA PRO A 26 -0.19 2.50 -0.25
C PRO A 26 -1.56 3.19 -0.13
N ASP A 27 -1.77 3.99 0.91
CA ASP A 27 -3.00 4.75 1.12
C ASP A 27 -3.27 5.69 -0.07
N LEU A 28 -2.25 6.42 -0.56
CA LEU A 28 -2.39 7.30 -1.72
C LEU A 28 -2.83 6.53 -2.98
N ILE A 29 -2.32 5.32 -3.18
CA ILE A 29 -2.72 4.47 -4.30
C ILE A 29 -4.19 4.06 -4.16
N VAL A 30 -4.63 3.63 -2.98
CA VAL A 30 -6.03 3.28 -2.72
C VAL A 30 -6.96 4.48 -2.98
N HIS A 31 -6.59 5.69 -2.53
CA HIS A 31 -7.33 6.93 -2.83
C HIS A 31 -7.47 7.17 -4.34
N ARG A 32 -6.39 6.99 -5.11
CA ARG A 32 -6.41 7.12 -6.58
C ARG A 32 -7.30 6.07 -7.24
N LEU A 33 -7.26 4.82 -6.77
CA LEU A 33 -8.08 3.74 -7.30
C LEU A 33 -9.57 3.97 -7.02
N ILE A 34 -9.94 4.38 -5.81
CA ILE A 34 -11.33 4.73 -5.46
C ILE A 34 -11.81 5.89 -6.34
N ARG A 35 -10.99 6.93 -6.54
CA ARG A 35 -11.35 8.04 -7.42
C ARG A 35 -11.51 7.60 -8.87
N ALA A 36 -10.67 6.69 -9.36
CA ALA A 36 -10.76 6.20 -10.73
C ALA A 36 -12.02 5.34 -10.95
N TYR A 37 -12.26 4.37 -10.07
CA TYR A 37 -13.31 3.38 -10.24
C TYR A 37 -14.68 3.87 -9.78
N LEU A 38 -14.76 4.46 -8.58
CA LEU A 38 -16.05 4.81 -7.97
C LEU A 38 -16.50 6.22 -8.36
N ILE A 39 -15.60 7.20 -8.34
CA ILE A 39 -15.96 8.60 -8.58
C ILE A 39 -15.99 8.92 -10.08
N SER A 40 -14.97 8.46 -10.82
CA SER A 40 -14.84 8.74 -12.25
C SER A 40 -15.48 7.67 -13.15
N GLY A 41 -15.92 6.54 -12.58
CA GLY A 41 -16.55 5.44 -13.32
C GLY A 41 -15.66 4.75 -14.36
N LYS A 42 -14.32 4.87 -14.26
CA LYS A 42 -13.38 4.31 -15.25
C LYS A 42 -13.16 2.82 -15.04
N LEU A 43 -14.18 2.03 -15.39
CA LEU A 43 -14.21 0.58 -15.27
C LEU A 43 -13.88 -0.14 -16.59
N ASP A 44 -13.35 0.59 -17.58
CA ASP A 44 -12.91 0.03 -18.84
C ASP A 44 -11.74 -0.95 -18.66
N GLU A 45 -11.66 -1.94 -19.54
CA GLU A 45 -10.69 -3.03 -19.40
C GLU A 45 -9.25 -2.52 -19.49
N LYS A 46 -8.99 -1.53 -20.33
CA LYS A 46 -7.69 -0.87 -20.46
C LYS A 46 -7.23 -0.24 -19.13
N THR A 47 -8.13 0.43 -18.41
CA THR A 47 -7.84 0.99 -17.09
C THR A 47 -7.55 -0.12 -16.07
N LYS A 48 -8.30 -1.23 -16.09
CA LYS A 48 -8.04 -2.37 -15.19
C LYS A 48 -6.71 -3.05 -15.48
N GLU A 49 -6.41 -3.35 -16.73
CA GLU A 49 -5.13 -3.94 -17.16
C GLU A 49 -3.95 -3.07 -16.78
N LYS A 50 -4.06 -1.74 -16.99
CA LYS A 50 -3.03 -0.80 -16.58
C LYS A 50 -2.71 -0.92 -15.09
N TRP A 51 -3.73 -0.90 -14.22
CA TRP A 51 -3.51 -1.00 -12.78
C TRP A 51 -3.04 -2.39 -12.37
N LYS A 52 -3.56 -3.44 -13.01
CA LYS A 52 -3.12 -4.83 -12.78
C LYS A 52 -1.62 -4.99 -13.06
N ALA A 53 -1.10 -4.36 -14.12
CA ALA A 53 0.32 -4.39 -14.45
C ALA A 53 1.20 -3.60 -13.47
N LEU A 54 0.71 -2.47 -12.95
CA LEU A 54 1.50 -1.57 -12.08
C LEU A 54 1.49 -1.98 -10.60
N LEU A 55 0.39 -2.55 -10.11
CA LEU A 55 0.21 -2.82 -8.68
C LEU A 55 1.25 -3.76 -8.06
N PRO A 56 1.76 -4.82 -8.73
CA PRO A 56 2.77 -5.70 -8.16
C PRO A 56 4.07 -4.96 -7.78
N GLU A 57 4.58 -4.12 -8.68
CA GLU A 57 5.81 -3.36 -8.45
C GLU A 57 5.61 -2.30 -7.35
N ILE A 58 4.47 -1.59 -7.41
CA ILE A 58 4.09 -0.60 -6.39
C ILE A 58 4.03 -1.25 -4.99
N ALA A 59 3.43 -2.44 -4.89
CA ALA A 59 3.29 -3.16 -3.64
C ALA A 59 4.66 -3.59 -3.08
N ASP A 60 5.52 -4.19 -3.90
CA ASP A 60 6.87 -4.60 -3.49
C ASP A 60 7.72 -3.40 -3.06
N HIS A 61 7.70 -2.31 -3.83
CA HIS A 61 8.41 -1.09 -3.49
C HIS A 61 7.92 -0.51 -2.16
N ALA A 62 6.60 -0.41 -1.95
CA ALA A 62 6.05 0.12 -0.72
C ALA A 62 6.45 -0.71 0.51
N SER A 63 6.41 -2.04 0.41
CA SER A 63 6.84 -2.94 1.49
C SER A 63 8.34 -2.83 1.78
N LYS A 64 9.19 -2.66 0.75
CA LYS A 64 10.63 -2.43 0.93
C LYS A 64 10.91 -1.10 1.64
N MET A 65 10.21 -0.03 1.24
CA MET A 65 10.38 1.28 1.88
C MET A 65 9.89 1.29 3.32
N GLU A 66 8.80 0.57 3.63
CA GLU A 66 8.33 0.39 5.01
C GLU A 66 9.38 -0.28 5.89
N ARG A 67 9.93 -1.43 5.46
CA ARG A 67 10.99 -2.12 6.19
C ARG A 67 12.22 -1.24 6.40
N ARG A 68 12.68 -0.55 5.35
CA ARG A 68 13.82 0.36 5.41
C ARG A 68 13.60 1.50 6.41
N ALA A 69 12.39 2.07 6.45
CA ALA A 69 12.07 3.14 7.39
C ALA A 69 12.10 2.64 8.85
N VAL A 70 11.56 1.45 9.10
CA VAL A 70 11.56 0.82 10.43
C VAL A 70 12.98 0.45 10.89
N GLU A 71 13.81 -0.06 9.99
CA GLU A 71 15.23 -0.35 10.29
C GLU A 71 15.99 0.92 10.65
N ALA A 72 15.85 1.98 9.84
CA ALA A 72 16.50 3.26 10.13
C ALA A 72 16.05 3.86 11.47
N GLU A 73 14.77 3.75 11.82
CA GLU A 73 14.26 4.19 13.13
C GLU A 73 14.95 3.43 14.27
N ARG A 74 15.04 2.10 14.16
CA ARG A 74 15.70 1.24 15.17
C ARG A 74 17.18 1.58 15.35
N ASP A 75 17.92 1.73 14.25
CA ASP A 75 19.34 2.09 14.30
C ASP A 75 19.55 3.42 15.04
N THR A 76 18.68 4.41 14.79
CA THR A 76 18.76 5.70 15.49
C THR A 76 18.43 5.62 16.97
N ASP A 77 17.51 4.74 17.35
CA ASP A 77 17.15 4.49 18.75
C ASP A 77 18.26 3.78 19.51
N GLU A 78 18.90 2.79 18.89
CA GLU A 78 20.04 2.06 19.47
C GLU A 78 21.22 2.98 19.72
N LEU A 79 21.57 3.83 18.73
CA LEU A 79 22.64 4.81 18.86
C LEU A 79 22.42 5.81 20.01
N LYS A 80 21.16 6.13 20.34
CA LYS A 80 20.82 7.09 21.41
C LYS A 80 20.67 6.45 22.79
N LYS A 81 20.53 5.13 22.87
CA LYS A 81 20.42 4.37 24.13
C LYS A 81 21.78 3.86 24.63
N ALA A 82 22.79 3.86 23.78
CA ALA A 82 24.20 3.60 24.12
C ALA A 82 24.84 4.85 24.76
#